data_AF-A0A1Y2IPG2-F1
#
_entry.id   AF-A0A1Y2IPG2-F1
#
_cell.length_a   1.000
_cell.length_b   1.000
_cell.length_c   1.000
_cell.angle_alpha   90.00
_cell.angle_beta   90.00
_cell.angle_gamma   90.00
#
_symmetry.space_group_name_H-M   'P 1'
#
loop_
_entity.id
_entity.type
_entity.pdbx_description
1 polymer ?
#
loop_
_entity_poly.entity_id
_entity_poly.type
_entity_poly.pdbx_seq_one_letter_code
_entity_poly.pdbx_strand_id
1 'polypeptide(L)'
;MRPVDDVDPSASDIPVAEVDLHAKKLQDPARPRRYGPLKITPCTSDVGKSGQLVSSVGQVGGSSPMVLERERVIRPACDGEDAPEGIETTWFEISGVDPIQYPPDFVAQPVLEPGDLFYYRHPTIASRSQLWILVANAQGEPHWKAAHVGIRREKDGRRLTLSPKKKNPSWVAVKWYQRRLHEQRLGIE
;
A
#
# COMPACT_ATOMS: atom_id res chain seq x y z
N MET A 1 35.51 23.61 52.59
CA MET A 1 34.71 24.84 52.49
C MET A 1 34.65 25.24 51.02
N ARG A 2 33.50 25.07 50.38
CA ARG A 2 33.19 25.61 49.05
C ARG A 2 31.93 26.47 49.20
N PRO A 3 31.81 27.58 48.44
CA PRO A 3 30.72 28.53 48.63
C PRO A 3 29.40 27.94 48.13
N VAL A 4 28.36 28.19 48.90
CA VAL A 4 26.97 28.14 48.47
C VAL A 4 26.72 29.40 47.66
N ASP A 5 26.30 29.25 46.40
CA ASP A 5 25.72 30.36 45.65
C ASP A 5 24.23 30.10 45.48
N ASP A 6 23.52 31.04 46.09
CA ASP A 6 22.09 31.22 46.23
C ASP A 6 21.42 31.64 44.91
N VAL A 7 20.17 31.17 44.76
CA VAL A 7 18.99 31.93 44.30
C VAL A 7 19.01 32.51 42.89
N ASP A 8 18.11 31.98 42.04
CA ASP A 8 17.35 32.82 41.11
C ASP A 8 15.93 32.25 40.84
N PRO A 9 14.89 32.68 41.57
CA PRO A 9 13.50 32.43 41.24
C PRO A 9 12.91 33.67 40.57
N SER A 10 13.30 33.94 39.33
CA SER A 10 12.61 34.94 38.51
C SER A 10 11.39 34.29 37.86
N ALA A 11 10.30 34.28 38.62
CA ALA A 11 8.95 34.05 38.13
C ALA A 11 8.53 35.23 37.25
N SER A 12 8.66 35.07 35.94
CA SER A 12 8.09 36.00 34.97
C SER A 12 6.58 35.88 34.98
N ASP A 13 5.92 36.90 35.50
CA ASP A 13 4.50 37.21 35.32
C ASP A 13 4.07 37.02 33.85
N ILE A 14 3.18 36.07 33.61
CA ILE A 14 2.48 35.92 32.33
C ILE A 14 1.16 36.68 32.46
N PRO A 15 0.93 37.77 31.70
CA PRO A 15 -0.37 38.42 31.67
C PRO A 15 -1.40 37.47 31.06
N VAL A 16 -2.43 37.15 31.83
CA VAL A 16 -3.62 36.42 31.38
C VAL A 16 -4.39 37.37 30.46
N ALA A 17 -4.26 37.18 29.14
CA ALA A 17 -5.12 37.85 28.17
C ALA A 17 -6.54 37.27 28.28
N GLU A 18 -7.47 38.13 28.65
CA GLU A 18 -8.91 37.88 28.68
C GLU A 18 -9.40 37.63 27.25
N VAL A 19 -9.72 36.37 26.94
CA VAL A 19 -10.22 35.97 25.62
C VAL A 19 -11.73 36.16 25.60
N ASP A 20 -12.13 37.28 25.01
CA ASP A 20 -13.52 37.65 24.80
C ASP A 20 -14.19 36.68 23.81
N LEU A 21 -14.91 35.69 24.35
CA LEU A 21 -15.66 34.67 23.60
C LEU A 21 -16.94 35.27 23.03
N HIS A 22 -16.80 36.07 21.97
CA HIS A 22 -17.92 36.43 21.11
C HIS A 22 -18.37 35.22 20.29
N ALA A 23 -19.39 34.53 20.82
CA ALA A 23 -20.09 33.43 20.16
C ALA A 23 -20.73 33.90 18.84
N LYS A 24 -20.02 33.70 17.72
CA LYS A 24 -20.62 33.76 16.38
C LYS A 24 -21.50 32.53 16.19
N LYS A 25 -22.80 32.77 16.28
CA LYS A 25 -23.90 31.88 15.88
C LYS A 25 -23.66 31.40 14.45
N LEU A 26 -23.07 30.22 14.28
CA LEU A 26 -23.03 29.52 13.00
C LEU A 26 -24.47 29.14 12.66
N GLN A 27 -25.06 29.88 11.71
CA GLN A 27 -26.22 29.42 10.97
C GLN A 27 -25.84 28.12 10.25
N ASP A 28 -26.62 27.08 10.51
CA ASP A 28 -26.56 25.76 9.91
C ASP A 28 -27.20 25.84 8.51
N PRO A 29 -26.46 25.81 7.39
CA PRO A 29 -27.08 25.68 6.09
C PRO A 29 -27.41 24.21 5.87
N ALA A 30 -28.69 23.90 6.11
CA ALA A 30 -29.47 22.89 5.40
C ALA A 30 -28.68 21.66 4.91
N ARG A 31 -28.68 20.59 5.72
CA ARG A 31 -28.41 19.23 5.22
C ARG A 31 -29.37 18.87 4.08
N PRO A 32 -28.90 18.53 2.87
CA PRO A 32 -29.61 17.58 2.06
C PRO A 32 -29.21 16.18 2.51
N ARG A 33 -30.03 15.57 3.37
CA ARG A 33 -30.13 14.11 3.41
C ARG A 33 -30.73 13.66 2.09
N ARG A 34 -29.96 13.03 1.20
CA ARG A 34 -30.33 11.83 0.42
C ARG A 34 -29.05 11.17 -0.10
N TYR A 35 -28.49 10.24 0.68
CA TYR A 35 -27.69 9.17 0.06
C TYR A 35 -28.67 8.34 -0.76
N GLY A 36 -28.81 8.68 -2.05
CA GLY A 36 -29.33 7.72 -3.02
C GLY A 36 -28.38 6.51 -3.08
N PRO A 37 -28.83 5.36 -3.59
CA PRO A 37 -27.96 4.21 -3.78
C PRO A 37 -26.81 4.64 -4.70
N LEU A 38 -25.61 4.75 -4.13
CA LEU A 38 -24.40 4.92 -4.91
C LEU A 38 -24.29 3.68 -5.80
N LYS A 39 -24.51 3.87 -7.11
CA LYS A 39 -24.17 2.88 -8.12
C LYS A 39 -22.68 2.64 -7.97
N ILE A 40 -22.31 1.58 -7.26
CA ILE A 40 -20.96 1.05 -7.26
C ILE A 40 -20.76 0.56 -8.69
N THR A 41 -20.21 1.39 -9.56
CA THR A 41 -19.70 0.91 -10.84
C THR A 41 -18.49 0.05 -10.51
N PRO A 42 -18.54 -1.28 -10.74
CA PRO A 42 -17.34 -2.08 -10.64
C PRO A 42 -16.38 -1.56 -11.72
N CYS A 43 -15.23 -1.04 -11.32
CA CYS A 43 -14.15 -0.72 -12.24
C CYS A 43 -13.65 -2.04 -12.82
N THR A 44 -14.25 -2.50 -13.92
CA THR A 44 -13.81 -3.67 -14.68
C THR A 44 -12.67 -3.25 -15.58
N SER A 45 -11.45 -3.31 -15.04
CA SER A 45 -10.24 -3.23 -15.86
C SER A 45 -9.99 -4.60 -16.49
N ASP A 46 -10.59 -4.79 -17.67
CA ASP A 46 -10.31 -5.88 -18.57
C ASP A 46 -9.04 -5.55 -19.36
N VAL A 47 -7.92 -6.14 -18.95
CA VAL A 47 -6.74 -6.32 -19.80
C VAL A 47 -6.24 -7.72 -19.50
N GLY A 48 -6.38 -8.60 -20.48
CA GLY A 48 -5.80 -9.93 -20.49
C GLY A 48 -4.34 -9.87 -20.93
N LYS A 49 -3.51 -10.68 -20.29
CA LYS A 49 -2.35 -11.38 -20.86
C LYS A 49 -1.82 -12.34 -19.81
N SER A 50 -1.99 -13.64 -20.06
CA SER A 50 -1.47 -14.72 -19.22
C SER A 50 -0.12 -15.15 -19.81
N GLY A 51 0.98 -14.80 -19.14
CA GLY A 51 2.31 -15.35 -19.42
C GLY A 51 2.47 -16.67 -18.69
N GLN A 52 2.31 -17.79 -19.38
CA GLN A 52 2.50 -19.14 -18.83
C GLN A 52 3.96 -19.55 -19.03
N LEU A 53 4.79 -19.49 -17.99
CA LEU A 53 6.12 -20.10 -17.99
C LEU A 53 6.06 -21.43 -17.23
N VAL A 54 6.31 -22.51 -17.97
CA VAL A 54 6.35 -23.88 -17.49
C VAL A 54 7.79 -24.15 -17.05
N SER A 55 8.05 -24.34 -15.75
CA SER A 55 9.37 -24.72 -15.26
C SER A 55 9.46 -26.25 -15.14
N SER A 56 10.07 -26.89 -16.14
CA SER A 56 10.56 -28.26 -16.04
C SER A 56 11.92 -28.25 -15.34
N VAL A 57 11.98 -28.95 -14.21
CA VAL A 57 13.18 -29.15 -13.37
C VAL A 57 14.17 -30.04 -14.11
N GLY A 58 15.36 -29.50 -14.39
CA GLY A 58 16.50 -30.26 -14.86
C GLY A 58 17.65 -29.36 -15.30
N GLN A 59 18.82 -29.60 -14.71
CA GLN A 59 20.16 -29.31 -15.24
C GLN A 59 20.88 -28.04 -14.73
N VAL A 60 21.97 -28.32 -14.01
CA VAL A 60 22.98 -27.41 -13.48
C VAL A 60 23.81 -26.86 -14.65
N GLY A 61 23.80 -25.55 -14.88
CA GLY A 61 24.68 -24.91 -15.85
C GLY A 61 24.16 -23.55 -16.32
N GLY A 62 24.68 -22.46 -15.73
CA GLY A 62 24.48 -21.09 -16.21
C GLY A 62 23.02 -20.62 -16.17
N SER A 63 22.54 -20.23 -14.98
CA SER A 63 21.23 -19.56 -14.85
C SER A 63 21.25 -18.29 -15.67
N SER A 64 20.69 -18.33 -16.88
CA SER A 64 20.39 -17.11 -17.63
C SER A 64 19.56 -16.20 -16.73
N PRO A 65 19.83 -14.89 -16.71
CA PRO A 65 19.07 -13.98 -15.88
C PRO A 65 17.60 -14.09 -16.28
N MET A 66 16.74 -14.42 -15.32
CA MET A 66 15.30 -14.39 -15.55
C MET A 66 14.94 -12.93 -15.85
N VAL A 67 14.29 -12.66 -16.97
CA VAL A 67 13.77 -11.33 -17.29
C VAL A 67 12.29 -11.36 -16.97
N LEU A 68 11.87 -10.50 -16.03
CA LEU A 68 10.47 -10.37 -15.64
C LEU A 68 9.87 -9.11 -16.21
N GLU A 69 8.64 -9.22 -16.70
CA GLU A 69 7.84 -8.07 -17.14
C GLU A 69 7.34 -7.31 -15.91
N ARG A 70 7.50 -5.98 -15.93
CA ARG A 70 6.97 -5.08 -14.91
C ARG A 70 5.50 -4.78 -15.22
N GLU A 71 4.58 -5.39 -14.49
CA GLU A 71 3.15 -5.06 -14.59
C GLU A 71 2.85 -3.76 -13.86
N ARG A 72 2.12 -2.86 -14.51
CA ARG A 72 1.75 -1.55 -13.98
C ARG A 72 0.27 -1.29 -14.13
N VAL A 73 -0.39 -0.90 -13.04
CA VAL A 73 -1.77 -0.43 -13.07
C VAL A 73 -1.87 0.89 -12.32
N ILE A 74 -2.41 1.89 -13.02
CA ILE A 74 -2.79 3.17 -12.43
C ILE A 74 -4.31 3.16 -12.28
N ARG A 75 -4.80 3.25 -11.04
CA ARG A 75 -6.22 3.49 -10.78
C ARG A 75 -6.47 4.98 -10.57
N PRO A 76 -7.59 5.55 -11.02
CA PRO A 76 -7.94 6.91 -10.65
C PRO A 76 -8.08 7.03 -9.13
N ALA A 77 -7.72 8.20 -8.60
CA ALA A 77 -8.04 8.57 -7.24
C ALA A 77 -9.55 8.73 -7.08
N CYS A 78 -10.11 8.22 -5.99
CA CYS A 78 -11.49 8.53 -5.63
C CYS A 78 -11.59 9.93 -5.03
N ASP A 79 -12.79 10.49 -4.99
CA ASP A 79 -13.06 11.77 -4.33
C ASP A 79 -12.51 11.78 -2.89
N GLY A 80 -11.66 12.76 -2.60
CA GLY A 80 -11.00 12.92 -1.29
C GLY A 80 -9.70 12.11 -1.11
N GLU A 81 -9.20 11.42 -2.15
CA GLU A 81 -7.83 10.90 -2.15
C GLU A 81 -6.87 11.90 -2.82
N ASP A 82 -5.78 12.25 -2.15
CA ASP A 82 -4.72 13.10 -2.71
C ASP A 82 -3.80 12.28 -3.62
N ALA A 83 -4.16 12.17 -4.90
CA ALA A 83 -3.37 11.53 -5.95
C ALA A 83 -3.86 11.98 -7.34
N PRO A 84 -3.50 13.20 -7.80
CA PRO A 84 -4.00 13.77 -9.05
C PRO A 84 -3.64 12.93 -10.29
N GLU A 85 -2.49 12.25 -10.26
CA GLU A 85 -2.02 11.36 -11.34
C GLU A 85 -2.59 9.94 -11.25
N GLY A 86 -3.44 9.69 -10.25
CA GLY A 86 -3.91 8.36 -9.91
C GLY A 86 -2.92 7.60 -9.03
N ILE A 87 -3.26 6.35 -8.76
CA ILE A 87 -2.58 5.50 -7.79
C ILE A 87 -1.99 4.34 -8.52
N GLU A 88 -0.69 4.46 -8.70
CA GLU A 88 0.13 3.45 -9.32
C GLU A 88 0.39 2.29 -8.36
N THR A 89 0.18 1.08 -8.88
CA THR A 89 0.67 -0.17 -8.32
C THR A 89 1.47 -0.88 -9.38
N THR A 90 2.68 -1.28 -9.01
CA THR A 90 3.63 -1.89 -9.91
C THR A 90 4.15 -3.17 -9.29
N TRP A 91 4.16 -4.25 -10.06
CA TRP A 91 4.58 -5.56 -9.58
C TRP A 91 5.21 -6.42 -10.66
N PHE A 92 5.95 -7.42 -10.22
CA PHE A 92 6.47 -8.52 -11.03
C PHE A 92 5.78 -9.79 -10.58
N GLU A 93 5.48 -10.68 -11.51
CA GLU A 93 4.76 -11.91 -11.21
C GLU A 93 5.47 -13.14 -11.77
N ILE A 94 5.56 -14.17 -10.94
CA ILE A 94 5.84 -15.54 -11.39
C ILE A 94 4.81 -16.48 -10.76
N SER A 95 4.61 -17.65 -11.36
CA SER A 95 3.69 -18.66 -10.83
C SER A 95 4.41 -19.96 -10.53
N GLY A 96 4.01 -20.65 -9.46
CA GLY A 96 4.48 -22.00 -9.18
C GLY A 96 3.81 -22.61 -7.94
N VAL A 97 4.05 -23.90 -7.73
CA VAL A 97 3.34 -24.70 -6.72
C VAL A 97 4.08 -24.70 -5.38
N ASP A 98 5.40 -24.69 -5.43
CA ASP A 98 6.25 -24.78 -4.24
C ASP A 98 6.53 -23.39 -3.67
N PRO A 99 6.39 -23.19 -2.35
CA PRO A 99 6.71 -21.90 -1.75
C PRO A 99 8.19 -21.58 -1.95
N ILE A 100 8.49 -20.32 -2.25
CA ILE A 100 9.87 -19.82 -2.35
C ILE A 100 10.24 -19.03 -1.11
N GLN A 101 11.52 -19.06 -0.74
CA GLN A 101 12.02 -18.35 0.44
C GLN A 101 12.23 -16.86 0.17
N TYR A 102 12.71 -16.52 -1.02
CA TYR A 102 12.99 -15.17 -1.50
C TYR A 102 12.66 -15.07 -2.98
N PRO A 103 12.32 -13.87 -3.50
CA PRO A 103 12.19 -13.65 -4.94
C PRO A 103 13.48 -14.07 -5.65
N PRO A 104 13.42 -14.74 -6.81
CA PRO A 104 14.61 -15.10 -7.56
C PRO A 104 15.39 -13.85 -7.95
N ASP A 105 16.69 -13.99 -8.22
CA ASP A 105 17.44 -12.90 -8.85
C ASP A 105 16.97 -12.77 -10.30
N PHE A 106 16.38 -11.62 -10.63
CA PHE A 106 15.92 -11.31 -11.98
C PHE A 106 16.41 -9.93 -12.41
N VAL A 107 16.59 -9.78 -13.71
CA VAL A 107 16.86 -8.49 -14.32
C VAL A 107 15.51 -7.83 -14.60
N ALA A 108 15.23 -6.75 -13.89
CA ALA A 108 14.07 -5.90 -14.16
C ALA A 108 14.44 -4.84 -15.19
N GLN A 109 13.60 -4.69 -16.22
CA GLN A 109 13.61 -3.52 -17.09
C GLN A 109 12.20 -2.91 -17.08
N PRO A 110 11.99 -1.71 -16.51
CA PRO A 110 12.96 -0.76 -15.94
C PRO A 110 13.56 -1.19 -14.57
N VAL A 111 14.52 -0.39 -14.07
CA VAL A 111 15.18 -0.59 -12.76
C VAL A 111 14.15 -0.67 -11.64
N LEU A 112 14.39 -1.57 -10.69
CA LEU A 112 13.58 -1.76 -9.49
C LEU A 112 13.51 -0.49 -8.64
N GLU A 113 12.31 -0.12 -8.20
CA GLU A 113 12.09 1.06 -7.35
C GLU A 113 11.55 0.66 -5.97
N PRO A 114 11.94 1.36 -4.88
CA PRO A 114 11.33 1.14 -3.58
C PRO A 114 9.80 1.26 -3.63
N GLY A 115 9.11 0.23 -3.13
CA GLY A 115 7.66 0.09 -3.20
C GLY A 115 7.15 -0.81 -4.32
N ASP A 116 8.02 -1.24 -5.26
CA ASP A 116 7.70 -2.30 -6.21
C ASP A 116 7.38 -3.60 -5.47
N LEU A 117 6.46 -4.37 -6.03
CA LEU A 117 6.00 -5.63 -5.47
C LEU A 117 6.51 -6.81 -6.28
N PHE A 118 6.80 -7.91 -5.60
CA PHE A 118 6.99 -9.19 -6.24
C PHE A 118 5.89 -10.13 -5.78
N TYR A 119 5.21 -10.77 -6.73
CA TYR A 119 4.08 -11.66 -6.46
C TYR A 119 4.38 -13.06 -6.96
N TYR A 120 4.55 -14.00 -6.03
CA TYR A 120 4.61 -15.42 -6.33
C TYR A 120 3.20 -16.01 -6.25
N ARG A 121 2.58 -16.26 -7.40
CA ARG A 121 1.22 -16.75 -7.49
C ARG A 121 1.18 -18.27 -7.45
N HIS A 122 0.49 -18.84 -6.48
CA HIS A 122 0.16 -20.25 -6.52
C HIS A 122 -1.01 -20.47 -7.50
N PRO A 123 -0.90 -21.38 -8.48
CA PRO A 123 -1.88 -21.49 -9.57
C PRO A 123 -3.27 -21.97 -9.13
N THR A 124 -3.34 -22.80 -8.08
CA THR A 124 -4.60 -23.38 -7.58
C THR A 124 -5.04 -22.90 -6.19
N ILE A 125 -4.12 -22.66 -5.26
CA ILE A 125 -4.43 -22.33 -3.86
C ILE A 125 -4.00 -20.88 -3.57
N ALA A 126 -4.93 -19.93 -3.70
CA ALA A 126 -4.62 -18.51 -3.53
C ALA A 126 -4.02 -18.15 -2.15
N SER A 127 -4.34 -18.89 -1.09
CA SER A 127 -3.77 -18.69 0.25
C SER A 127 -2.29 -19.10 0.38
N ARG A 128 -1.74 -19.81 -0.61
CA ARG A 128 -0.32 -20.16 -0.70
C ARG A 128 0.50 -19.17 -1.53
N SER A 129 -0.14 -18.19 -2.16
CA SER A 129 0.59 -17.13 -2.85
C SER A 129 1.38 -16.27 -1.85
N GLN A 130 2.55 -15.81 -2.26
CA GLN A 130 3.46 -15.02 -1.42
C GLN A 130 3.73 -13.67 -2.07
N LEU A 131 3.86 -12.63 -1.24
CA LEU A 131 4.13 -11.26 -1.68
C LEU A 131 5.39 -10.74 -1.01
N TRP A 132 6.17 -9.95 -1.75
CA TRP A 132 7.28 -9.18 -1.23
C TRP A 132 7.16 -7.74 -1.72
N ILE A 133 7.75 -6.83 -0.96
CA ILE A 133 7.89 -5.41 -1.29
C ILE A 133 9.36 -5.05 -1.27
N LEU A 134 9.81 -4.31 -2.28
CA LEU A 134 11.16 -3.77 -2.31
C LEU A 134 11.23 -2.57 -1.36
N VAL A 135 12.13 -2.61 -0.41
CA VAL A 135 12.37 -1.53 0.56
C VAL A 135 13.85 -1.17 0.57
N ALA A 136 14.18 0.08 0.89
CA ALA A 136 15.55 0.48 1.13
C ALA A 136 15.92 0.23 2.60
N ASN A 137 17.11 -0.30 2.85
CA ASN A 137 17.66 -0.36 4.21
C ASN A 137 18.15 1.04 4.67
N ALA A 138 18.73 1.14 5.87
CA ALA A 138 19.25 2.41 6.40
C ALA A 138 20.39 3.01 5.56
N GLN A 139 21.06 2.18 4.77
CA GLN A 139 22.15 2.54 3.85
C GLN A 139 21.63 2.91 2.45
N GLY A 140 20.32 2.82 2.21
CA GLY A 140 19.70 3.07 0.91
C GLY A 140 19.75 1.88 -0.05
N GLU A 141 20.25 0.72 0.38
CA GLU A 141 20.34 -0.47 -0.46
C GLU A 141 18.98 -1.17 -0.55
N PRO A 142 18.51 -1.49 -1.77
CA PRO A 142 17.23 -2.15 -1.96
C PRO A 142 17.30 -3.62 -1.52
N HIS A 143 16.31 -4.08 -0.77
CA HIS A 143 16.13 -5.49 -0.43
C HIS A 143 14.66 -5.86 -0.43
N TRP A 144 14.38 -7.14 -0.74
CA TRP A 144 13.04 -7.68 -0.70
C TRP A 144 12.64 -8.01 0.75
N LYS A 145 11.47 -7.51 1.16
CA LYS A 145 10.85 -7.83 2.45
C LYS A 145 9.53 -8.53 2.24
N ALA A 146 9.28 -9.61 2.98
CA ALA A 146 8.00 -10.30 2.95
C ALA A 146 6.85 -9.33 3.27
N ALA A 147 5.82 -9.33 2.42
CA ALA A 147 4.67 -8.45 2.51
C ALA A 147 3.39 -9.27 2.70
N HIS A 148 2.45 -8.70 3.45
CA HIS A 148 1.11 -9.26 3.65
C HIS A 148 0.05 -8.23 3.28
N VAL A 149 -1.16 -8.72 2.93
CA VAL A 149 -2.32 -7.86 2.73
C VAL A 149 -2.54 -6.99 3.98
N GLY A 150 -2.73 -5.70 3.78
CA GLY A 150 -2.87 -4.71 4.85
C GLY A 150 -1.59 -3.97 5.25
N ILE A 151 -0.42 -4.34 4.71
CA ILE A 151 0.80 -3.58 4.96
C ILE A 151 0.65 -2.13 4.48
N ARG A 152 1.26 -1.18 5.21
CA ARG A 152 1.24 0.25 4.88
C ARG A 152 2.36 0.57 3.88
N ARG A 153 2.05 1.25 2.79
CA ARG A 153 3.04 1.88 1.91
C ARG A 153 3.59 3.13 2.59
N GLU A 154 4.91 3.23 2.71
CA GLU A 154 5.55 4.32 3.45
C GLU A 154 5.36 5.69 2.78
N LYS A 155 5.41 5.72 1.44
CA LYS A 155 5.28 6.95 0.64
C LYS A 155 3.98 7.72 0.89
N ASP A 156 2.85 7.04 1.03
CA ASP A 156 1.52 7.68 1.04
C ASP A 156 0.52 7.07 2.05
N GLY A 157 0.96 6.14 2.89
CA GLY A 157 0.12 5.54 3.92
C GLY A 157 -0.95 4.56 3.41
N ARG A 158 -0.99 4.27 2.11
CA ARG A 158 -1.97 3.33 1.52
C ARG A 158 -1.73 1.90 1.97
N ARG A 159 -2.76 1.06 1.83
CA ARG A 159 -2.75 -0.33 2.28
C ARG A 159 -2.70 -1.28 1.08
N LEU A 160 -1.85 -2.29 1.17
CA LEU A 160 -1.78 -3.33 0.14
C LEU A 160 -3.04 -4.19 0.21
N THR A 161 -3.66 -4.46 -0.92
CA THR A 161 -4.78 -5.39 -1.05
C THR A 161 -4.63 -6.22 -2.31
N LEU A 162 -5.39 -7.32 -2.40
CA LEU A 162 -5.55 -8.07 -3.64
C LEU A 162 -6.92 -7.75 -4.25
N SER A 163 -6.98 -7.61 -5.57
CA SER A 163 -8.23 -7.39 -6.29
C SER A 163 -9.13 -8.63 -6.18
N PRO A 164 -10.47 -8.49 -6.01
CA PRO A 164 -11.33 -9.65 -5.75
C PRO A 164 -11.28 -10.73 -6.83
N LYS A 165 -11.29 -10.31 -8.11
CA LYS A 165 -11.36 -11.20 -9.28
C LYS A 165 -10.01 -11.81 -9.64
N LYS A 166 -9.03 -10.98 -9.97
CA LYS A 166 -7.73 -11.42 -10.48
C LYS A 166 -6.72 -11.69 -9.37
N LYS A 167 -6.99 -11.29 -8.13
CA LYS A 167 -6.05 -11.34 -7.00
C LYS A 167 -4.74 -10.60 -7.29
N ASN A 168 -4.80 -9.54 -8.11
CA ASN A 168 -3.65 -8.69 -8.40
C ASN A 168 -3.44 -7.70 -7.25
N PRO A 169 -2.20 -7.38 -6.89
CA PRO A 169 -1.92 -6.40 -5.86
C PRO A 169 -2.44 -5.00 -6.24
N SER A 170 -2.93 -4.25 -5.26
CA SER A 170 -3.36 -2.87 -5.43
C SER A 170 -3.21 -2.07 -4.14
N TRP A 171 -2.79 -0.81 -4.27
CA TRP A 171 -2.72 0.13 -3.15
C TRP A 171 -4.04 0.89 -2.98
N VAL A 172 -4.67 0.75 -1.81
CA VAL A 172 -5.96 1.41 -1.49
C VAL A 172 -5.82 2.36 -0.30
N ALA A 173 -6.61 3.43 -0.25
CA ALA A 173 -6.63 4.26 0.96
C ALA A 173 -7.18 3.47 2.16
N VAL A 174 -6.82 3.91 3.36
CA VAL A 174 -7.17 3.23 4.62
C VAL A 174 -8.68 3.00 4.77
N LYS A 175 -9.50 4.00 4.40
CA LYS A 175 -10.96 3.91 4.43
C LYS A 175 -11.50 2.76 3.56
N TRP A 176 -10.96 2.60 2.35
CA TRP A 176 -11.35 1.52 1.43
C TRP A 176 -10.89 0.16 1.93
N TYR A 177 -9.69 0.09 2.50
CA TYR A 177 -9.19 -1.13 3.13
C TYR A 177 -10.11 -1.60 4.26
N GLN A 178 -10.48 -0.71 5.17
CA GLN A 178 -11.40 -1.01 6.27
C GLN A 178 -12.77 -1.46 5.78
N ARG A 179 -13.29 -0.84 4.71
CA ARG A 179 -14.56 -1.24 4.11
C ARG A 179 -14.51 -2.66 3.55
N ARG A 180 -13.45 -3.01 2.82
CA ARG A 180 -13.26 -4.37 2.30
C ARG A 180 -13.13 -5.41 3.42
N LEU A 181 -12.42 -5.09 4.50
CA LEU A 181 -12.35 -5.98 5.67
C LEU A 181 -13.73 -6.20 6.30
N HIS A 182 -14.56 -5.16 6.35
CA HIS A 182 -15.93 -5.27 6.84
C HIS A 182 -16.80 -6.14 5.92
N GLU A 183 -16.76 -5.92 4.61
CA GLU A 183 -17.46 -6.72 3.59
C GLU A 183 -17.07 -8.21 3.69
N GLN A 184 -15.77 -8.51 3.77
CA GLN A 184 -15.24 -9.87 3.95
C GLN A 184 -15.70 -10.52 5.25
N ARG A 185 -15.73 -9.75 6.36
CA ARG A 185 -16.20 -10.26 7.66
C ARG A 185 -17.69 -10.60 7.65
N LEU A 186 -18.48 -9.89 6.85
CA LEU A 186 -19.92 -10.11 6.71
C LEU A 186 -20.28 -11.15 5.64
N GLY A 187 -19.31 -11.62 4.85
CA GLY A 187 -19.56 -12.56 3.75
C GLY A 187 -20.32 -11.95 2.57
N ILE A 188 -20.24 -10.64 2.39
CA ILE A 188 -20.87 -9.93 1.27
C ILE A 188 -19.81 -9.80 0.17
N GLU A 189 -19.78 -10.73 -0.79
CA GLU A 189 -18.96 -10.66 -2.01
C GLU A 189 -19.75 -10.27 -3.25
#